data_AF-A0A9J6FLU5-F1
#
_entry.id   AF-A0A9J6FLU5-F1
#
_cell.length_a   1.000
_cell.length_b   1.000
_cell.length_c   1.000
_cell.angle_alpha   90.00
_cell.angle_beta   90.00
_cell.angle_gamma   90.00
#
_symmetry.space_group_name_H-M   'P 1'
#
loop_
_entity.id
_entity.type
_entity.pdbx_description
1 polymer ?
#
loop_
_entity_poly.entity_id
_entity_poly.type
_entity_poly.pdbx_seq_one_letter_code
_entity_poly.pdbx_strand_id
1 'polypeptide(L)'
;MCRVVVGRHRSQGKSFPLNCFRYPPDKRPSFKKLRVSCPFFFPWAQLVRDWRELASHPNSDDSGDSDPPFYVLRSRKVLRRLAALFAEANKPRKKVPVTAASKALEDIRTVAQAANLDLSRALVCVELSSCSKGVPRRFDSISAPTEEDFEALRQDGFGGSLEAPFERLRKLRKPKDAKLPKKKAPKPTVEELLARPAVTTVVKECSRLLLGGVVSGDYCFSSACGRGLGYCALEGLVRLVRTSSEAGVSPVVLFRHQHSAQYRYATIRVLDEC
;
A
#
# COMPACT_ATOMS: atom_id res chain seq x y z
N MET A 1 19.38 -0.59 20.89
CA MET A 1 18.75 -1.48 19.90
C MET A 1 17.43 -1.99 20.48
N CYS A 2 16.28 -1.48 20.04
CA CYS A 2 14.98 -2.02 20.44
C CYS A 2 14.31 -2.64 19.20
N ARG A 3 14.54 -3.93 18.97
CA ARG A 3 13.73 -4.74 18.04
C ARG A 3 12.37 -4.96 18.70
N VAL A 4 11.43 -4.05 18.47
CA VAL A 4 10.03 -4.30 18.81
C VAL A 4 9.41 -5.10 17.68
N VAL A 5 9.26 -6.41 17.93
CA VAL A 5 8.40 -7.30 17.14
C VAL A 5 7.01 -6.66 17.11
N VAL A 6 6.47 -6.40 15.92
CA VAL A 6 5.12 -5.86 15.77
C VAL A 6 4.15 -6.78 16.52
N GLY A 7 3.58 -6.26 17.61
CA GLY A 7 2.71 -7.00 18.50
C GLY A 7 1.56 -7.67 17.74
N ARG A 8 1.22 -8.90 18.16
CA ARG A 8 0.10 -9.67 17.64
C ARG A 8 -1.20 -8.89 17.81
N HIS A 9 -1.64 -8.18 16.77
CA HIS A 9 -2.99 -7.64 16.61
C HIS A 9 -4.03 -8.78 16.44
N ARG A 10 -4.22 -9.61 17.48
CA ARG A 10 -5.15 -10.77 17.44
C ARG A 10 -6.60 -10.39 17.77
N SER A 11 -6.86 -9.34 18.54
CA SER A 11 -8.20 -9.02 19.06
C SER A 11 -9.09 -8.28 18.05
N GLN A 12 -8.58 -7.22 17.42
CA GLN A 12 -9.32 -6.39 16.44
C GLN A 12 -9.46 -7.04 15.04
N GLY A 13 -8.72 -8.11 14.75
CA GLY A 13 -8.72 -8.78 13.44
C GLY A 13 -9.94 -9.67 13.20
N LYS A 14 -10.65 -10.08 14.26
CA LYS A 14 -11.78 -11.02 14.16
C LYS A 14 -13.14 -10.33 13.93
N SER A 15 -13.34 -9.10 14.40
CA SER A 15 -14.65 -8.42 14.34
C SER A 15 -15.06 -8.00 12.92
N PHE A 16 -14.13 -7.48 12.12
CA PHE A 16 -14.42 -6.99 10.77
C PHE A 16 -14.89 -8.09 9.79
N PRO A 17 -14.18 -9.24 9.68
CA PRO A 17 -14.66 -10.30 8.82
C PRO A 17 -15.97 -10.92 9.34
N LEU A 18 -16.18 -11.02 10.67
CA LEU A 18 -17.46 -11.48 11.23
C LEU A 18 -18.64 -10.61 10.77
N ASN A 19 -18.49 -9.29 10.78
CA ASN A 19 -19.52 -8.38 10.29
C ASN A 19 -19.78 -8.54 8.78
N CYS A 20 -18.74 -8.74 7.97
CA CYS A 20 -18.90 -8.93 6.53
C CYS A 20 -19.58 -10.27 6.18
N PHE A 21 -19.19 -11.36 6.87
CA PHE A 21 -19.72 -12.69 6.60
C PHE A 21 -21.09 -12.97 7.22
N ARG A 22 -21.57 -12.09 8.12
CA ARG A 22 -22.97 -12.09 8.60
C ARG A 22 -23.97 -11.84 7.45
N TYR A 23 -23.59 -11.04 6.46
CA TYR A 23 -24.45 -10.76 5.31
C TYR A 23 -24.43 -11.90 4.29
N PRO A 24 -25.58 -12.19 3.63
CA PRO A 24 -25.62 -13.19 2.58
C PRO A 24 -24.73 -12.78 1.39
N PRO A 25 -24.29 -13.74 0.55
CA PRO A 25 -23.31 -13.49 -0.52
C PRO A 25 -23.63 -12.31 -1.45
N ASP A 26 -24.90 -12.08 -1.77
CA ASP A 26 -25.32 -11.01 -2.68
C ASP A 26 -25.41 -9.62 -2.03
N LYS A 27 -25.29 -9.55 -0.70
CA LYS A 27 -25.30 -8.30 0.07
C LYS A 27 -23.92 -7.86 0.52
N ARG A 28 -22.87 -8.63 0.19
CA ARG A 28 -21.47 -8.30 0.49
C ARG A 28 -20.65 -8.08 -0.79
N PRO A 29 -19.68 -7.16 -0.79
CA PRO A 29 -18.78 -6.97 -1.92
C PRO A 29 -18.00 -8.26 -2.23
N SER A 30 -17.81 -8.53 -3.52
CA SER A 30 -16.95 -9.64 -3.95
C SER A 30 -15.50 -9.17 -4.01
N PHE A 31 -14.74 -9.40 -2.94
CA PHE A 31 -13.31 -9.07 -2.88
C PHE A 31 -12.49 -9.71 -4.01
N LYS A 32 -12.87 -10.92 -4.46
CA LYS A 32 -12.24 -11.58 -5.60
C LYS A 32 -12.45 -10.84 -6.93
N LYS A 33 -13.61 -10.19 -7.12
CA LYS A 33 -13.87 -9.31 -8.28
C LYS A 33 -13.09 -8.00 -8.16
N LEU A 34 -12.98 -7.47 -6.94
CA LEU A 34 -12.27 -6.23 -6.63
C LEU A 34 -10.74 -6.38 -6.57
N ARG A 35 -10.20 -7.60 -6.75
CA ARG A 35 -8.76 -7.89 -6.64
C ARG A 35 -8.19 -7.47 -5.27
N VAL A 36 -8.89 -7.87 -4.21
CA VAL A 36 -8.47 -7.65 -2.82
C VAL A 36 -8.26 -9.02 -2.17
N SER A 37 -6.99 -9.44 -2.00
CA SER A 37 -6.67 -10.72 -1.34
C SER A 37 -6.77 -10.63 0.18
N CYS A 38 -6.47 -9.47 0.75
CA CYS A 38 -6.39 -9.27 2.20
C CYS A 38 -7.33 -8.16 2.69
N PRO A 39 -8.66 -8.38 2.70
CA PRO A 39 -9.63 -7.33 3.07
C PRO A 39 -9.69 -7.01 4.57
N PHE A 40 -9.05 -7.79 5.45
CA PHE A 40 -9.19 -7.58 6.91
C PHE A 40 -7.87 -7.68 7.68
N PHE A 41 -6.75 -7.72 6.97
CA PHE A 41 -5.43 -7.75 7.56
C PHE A 41 -4.41 -7.23 6.56
N PHE A 42 -3.24 -6.88 7.07
CA PHE A 42 -2.17 -6.36 6.25
C PHE A 42 -1.09 -7.44 6.05
N PRO A 43 -0.79 -7.84 4.80
CA PRO A 43 0.22 -8.85 4.49
C PRO A 43 1.63 -8.23 4.48
N TRP A 44 2.03 -7.54 5.56
CA TRP A 44 3.27 -6.76 5.63
C TRP A 44 4.53 -7.53 5.26
N ALA A 45 4.65 -8.77 5.74
CA ALA A 45 5.81 -9.62 5.44
C ALA A 45 5.92 -9.90 3.93
N GLN A 46 4.80 -10.28 3.29
CA GLN A 46 4.76 -10.54 1.86
C GLN A 46 4.97 -9.26 1.06
N LEU A 47 4.38 -8.14 1.49
CA LEU A 47 4.58 -6.84 0.85
C LEU A 47 6.05 -6.45 0.79
N VAL A 48 6.76 -6.54 1.92
CA VAL A 48 8.18 -6.20 2.00
C VAL A 48 9.00 -7.18 1.17
N ARG A 49 8.70 -8.48 1.22
CA ARG A 49 9.39 -9.50 0.40
C ARG A 49 9.23 -9.22 -1.09
N ASP A 50 8.00 -9.05 -1.57
CA ASP A 50 7.71 -8.74 -2.98
C ASP A 50 8.48 -7.50 -3.47
N TRP A 51 8.55 -6.45 -2.66
CA TRP A 51 9.29 -5.24 -3.01
C TRP A 51 10.80 -5.46 -3.06
N ARG A 52 11.35 -6.30 -2.18
CA ARG A 52 12.77 -6.71 -2.22
C ARG A 52 13.09 -7.51 -3.48
N GLU A 53 12.23 -8.46 -3.84
CA GLU A 53 12.34 -9.24 -5.08
C GLU A 53 12.20 -8.37 -6.33
N LEU A 54 11.41 -7.30 -6.28
CA LEU A 54 11.29 -6.35 -7.39
C LEU A 54 12.47 -5.39 -7.49
N ALA A 55 13.14 -5.09 -6.38
CA ALA A 55 14.31 -4.23 -6.33
C ALA A 55 15.61 -4.99 -6.63
N SER A 56 15.67 -6.28 -6.29
CA SER A 56 16.79 -7.17 -6.57
C SER A 56 16.59 -7.82 -7.94
N HIS A 57 17.65 -7.98 -8.74
CA HIS A 57 17.54 -8.74 -9.99
C HIS A 57 17.24 -10.23 -9.68
N PRO A 58 16.47 -10.94 -10.53
CA PRO A 58 15.84 -12.24 -10.22
C PRO A 58 16.78 -13.46 -10.07
N ASN A 59 18.07 -13.27 -9.78
CA ASN A 59 19.08 -14.34 -9.82
C ASN A 59 19.64 -14.77 -8.45
N SER A 60 18.94 -14.51 -7.35
CA SER A 60 19.29 -15.12 -6.06
C SER A 60 18.16 -16.06 -5.62
N ASP A 61 18.29 -17.32 -6.02
CA ASP A 61 17.51 -18.46 -5.51
C ASP A 61 17.87 -18.72 -4.03
N ASP A 62 17.58 -17.78 -3.14
CA ASP A 62 17.72 -18.01 -1.69
C ASP A 62 16.39 -18.52 -1.13
N SER A 63 16.16 -19.81 -1.38
CA SER A 63 15.07 -20.60 -0.81
C SER A 63 15.40 -20.97 0.64
N GLY A 64 15.50 -19.96 1.50
CA GLY A 64 15.75 -20.12 2.93
C GLY A 64 14.50 -19.89 3.77
N ASP A 65 14.01 -20.94 4.43
CA ASP A 65 12.91 -20.97 5.43
C ASP A 65 13.19 -20.15 6.72
N SER A 66 14.12 -19.20 6.66
CA SER A 66 14.53 -18.33 7.77
C SER A 66 14.77 -16.90 7.30
N ASP A 67 13.94 -16.45 6.36
CA ASP A 67 13.95 -15.10 5.82
C ASP A 67 13.66 -14.07 6.95
N PRO A 68 14.64 -13.20 7.33
CA PRO A 68 14.49 -12.30 8.47
C PRO A 68 13.21 -11.47 8.43
N PRO A 69 12.52 -11.26 9.57
CA PRO A 69 11.27 -10.53 9.60
C PRO A 69 11.47 -9.08 9.14
N PHE A 70 10.44 -8.50 8.53
CA PHE A 70 10.37 -7.05 8.30
C PHE A 70 10.42 -6.29 9.63
N TYR A 71 10.80 -5.02 9.58
CA TYR A 71 10.79 -4.15 10.76
C TYR A 71 10.21 -2.78 10.41
N VAL A 72 9.72 -2.07 11.42
CA VAL A 72 9.28 -0.67 11.27
C VAL A 72 10.48 0.24 11.53
N LEU A 73 10.81 1.09 10.56
CA LEU A 73 11.89 2.05 10.66
C LEU A 73 11.54 3.12 11.69
N ARG A 74 12.33 3.21 12.76
CA ARG A 74 12.20 4.20 13.85
C ARG A 74 13.48 5.02 14.07
N SER A 75 14.49 4.84 13.24
CA SER A 75 15.73 5.63 13.35
C SER A 75 15.44 7.07 12.94
N ARG A 76 15.37 7.98 13.91
CA ARG A 76 15.13 9.41 13.67
C ARG A 76 16.13 10.02 12.66
N LYS A 77 17.39 9.57 12.68
CA LYS A 77 18.41 10.04 11.72
C LYS A 77 18.03 9.70 10.28
N VAL A 78 17.55 8.48 10.04
CA VAL A 78 17.12 8.02 8.71
C VAL A 78 15.77 8.63 8.35
N LEU A 79 14.80 8.62 9.27
CA LEU A 79 13.45 9.15 9.05
C LEU A 79 13.45 10.64 8.74
N ARG A 80 14.26 11.47 9.43
CA ARG A 80 14.35 12.91 9.12
C ARG A 80 14.85 13.18 7.71
N ARG A 81 15.84 12.41 7.23
CA ARG A 81 16.35 12.54 5.85
C ARG A 81 15.30 12.11 4.84
N LEU A 82 14.60 11.01 5.11
CA LEU A 82 13.52 10.52 4.27
C LEU A 82 12.34 11.51 4.24
N ALA A 83 11.95 12.05 5.39
CA ALA A 83 10.91 13.06 5.51
C ALA A 83 11.29 14.36 4.80
N ALA A 84 12.54 14.82 4.92
CA ALA A 84 13.04 15.98 4.19
C ALA A 84 13.00 15.76 2.67
N LEU A 85 13.37 14.57 2.18
CA LEU A 85 13.28 14.23 0.76
C LEU A 85 11.83 14.33 0.25
N PHE A 86 10.87 13.74 0.97
CA PHE A 86 9.45 13.83 0.60
C PHE A 86 8.90 15.26 0.74
N ALA A 87 9.34 16.02 1.75
CA ALA A 87 8.94 17.41 1.93
C ALA A 87 9.43 18.30 0.78
N GLU A 88 10.68 18.14 0.33
CA GLU A 88 11.20 18.85 -0.85
C GLU A 88 10.46 18.42 -2.13
N ALA A 89 10.22 17.12 -2.31
CA ALA A 89 9.55 16.58 -3.49
C ALA A 89 8.06 16.99 -3.58
N ASN A 90 7.41 17.25 -2.45
CA ASN A 90 6.03 17.72 -2.40
C ASN A 90 5.88 19.23 -2.65
N LYS A 91 6.97 20.01 -2.78
CA LYS A 91 6.88 21.45 -3.05
C LYS A 91 6.35 21.71 -4.47
N PRO A 92 5.24 22.46 -4.64
CA PRO A 92 4.57 22.61 -5.93
C PRO A 92 5.42 23.29 -7.01
N ARG A 93 6.41 24.11 -6.61
CA ARG A 93 7.26 24.89 -7.52
C ARG A 93 8.66 24.31 -7.71
N LYS A 94 9.02 23.24 -6.98
CA LYS A 94 10.38 22.70 -6.97
C LYS A 94 10.33 21.21 -7.31
N LYS A 95 10.48 20.91 -8.59
CA LYS A 95 10.62 19.52 -9.06
C LYS A 95 12.02 19.04 -8.70
N VAL A 96 12.10 17.95 -7.93
CA VAL A 96 13.40 17.38 -7.54
C VAL A 96 14.00 16.70 -8.78
N PRO A 97 15.19 17.13 -9.25
CA PRO A 97 15.86 16.45 -10.35
C PRO A 97 16.16 15.01 -9.97
N VAL A 98 16.07 14.09 -10.95
CA VAL A 98 16.35 12.66 -10.74
C VAL A 98 17.72 12.44 -10.09
N THR A 99 18.74 13.18 -10.51
CA THR A 99 20.10 13.09 -9.95
C THR A 99 20.16 13.48 -8.47
N ALA A 100 19.44 14.55 -8.08
CA ALA A 100 19.37 14.99 -6.69
C ALA A 100 18.60 14.00 -5.81
N ALA A 101 17.50 13.43 -6.33
CA ALA A 101 16.73 12.39 -5.65
C ALA A 101 17.58 11.14 -5.42
N SER A 102 18.30 10.66 -6.45
CA SER A 102 19.19 9.51 -6.34
C SER A 102 20.29 9.72 -5.31
N LYS A 103 20.95 10.89 -5.32
CA LYS A 103 21.97 11.24 -4.32
C LYS A 103 21.39 11.25 -2.89
N ALA A 104 20.23 11.85 -2.69
CA ALA A 104 19.58 11.86 -1.38
C ALA A 104 19.23 10.45 -0.89
N LEU A 105 18.81 9.56 -1.81
CA LEU A 105 18.51 8.16 -1.50
C LEU A 105 19.78 7.37 -1.14
N GLU A 106 20.89 7.60 -1.84
CA GLU A 106 22.21 7.04 -1.51
C GLU A 106 22.69 7.51 -0.13
N ASP A 107 22.55 8.80 0.18
CA ASP A 107 22.86 9.34 1.50
C ASP A 107 22.03 8.68 2.61
N ILE A 108 20.74 8.46 2.37
CA ILE A 108 19.84 7.74 3.30
C ILE A 108 20.31 6.30 3.51
N ARG A 109 20.70 5.60 2.44
CA ARG A 109 21.23 4.22 2.51
C ARG A 109 22.52 4.17 3.31
N THR A 110 23.46 5.08 3.07
CA THR A 110 24.73 5.18 3.81
C THR A 110 24.50 5.40 5.31
N VAL A 111 23.58 6.30 5.68
CA VAL A 111 23.25 6.56 7.09
C VAL A 111 22.57 5.36 7.75
N ALA A 112 21.75 4.62 7.01
CA ALA A 112 21.13 3.40 7.50
C ALA A 112 22.16 2.27 7.69
N GLN A 113 23.09 2.10 6.75
CA GLN A 113 24.19 1.14 6.86
C GLN A 113 25.08 1.43 8.07
N ALA A 114 25.43 2.70 8.30
CA ALA A 114 26.17 3.11 9.50
C ALA A 114 25.41 2.82 10.81
N ALA A 115 24.08 2.70 10.76
CA ALA A 115 23.23 2.32 11.89
C ALA A 115 22.92 0.81 11.92
N ASN A 116 23.53 0.00 11.03
CA ASN A 116 23.28 -1.42 10.84
C ASN A 116 21.80 -1.76 10.54
N LEU A 117 21.18 -0.96 9.66
CA LEU A 117 19.79 -1.09 9.22
C LEU A 117 19.71 -1.47 7.75
N ASP A 118 19.17 -2.65 7.46
CA ASP A 118 18.83 -3.08 6.10
C ASP A 118 17.51 -2.44 5.65
N LEU A 119 17.60 -1.40 4.82
CA LEU A 119 16.43 -0.65 4.36
C LEU A 119 15.49 -1.47 3.47
N SER A 120 15.98 -2.55 2.84
CA SER A 120 15.17 -3.39 1.96
C SER A 120 14.03 -4.08 2.72
N ARG A 121 14.18 -4.27 4.04
CA ARG A 121 13.21 -4.92 4.93
C ARG A 121 12.34 -3.94 5.74
N ALA A 122 12.46 -2.64 5.47
CA ALA A 122 11.85 -1.60 6.28
C ALA A 122 10.41 -1.28 5.85
N LEU A 123 9.53 -1.14 6.84
CA LEU A 123 8.27 -0.42 6.75
C LEU A 123 8.42 0.98 7.30
N VAL A 124 7.82 1.95 6.64
CA VAL A 124 7.84 3.36 7.03
C VAL A 124 6.43 3.81 7.37
N CYS A 125 6.29 4.51 8.49
CA CYS A 125 5.02 5.13 8.85
C CYS A 125 4.79 6.38 8.00
N VAL A 126 3.64 6.44 7.36
CA VAL A 126 3.28 7.53 6.44
C VAL A 126 1.91 8.08 6.79
N GLU A 127 1.77 9.37 6.55
CA GLU A 127 0.52 10.08 6.59
C GLU A 127 0.06 10.40 5.16
N LEU A 128 -1.22 10.18 4.91
CA LEU A 128 -1.91 10.50 3.69
C LEU A 128 -2.83 11.69 3.92
N SER A 129 -2.84 12.64 2.99
CA SER A 129 -3.89 13.66 2.90
C SER A 129 -4.58 13.56 1.55
N SER A 130 -5.88 13.32 1.54
CA SER A 130 -6.65 13.19 0.31
C SER A 130 -6.64 14.51 -0.46
N CYS A 131 -6.34 14.45 -1.76
CA CYS A 131 -6.32 15.60 -2.65
C CYS A 131 -7.70 15.90 -3.26
N SER A 132 -8.63 14.95 -3.17
CA SER A 132 -9.92 15.01 -3.84
C SER A 132 -11.03 14.43 -2.94
N LYS A 133 -12.19 14.13 -3.52
CA LYS A 133 -13.30 13.52 -2.79
C LYS A 133 -12.89 12.14 -2.28
N GLY A 134 -12.81 11.96 -0.98
CA GLY A 134 -12.54 10.65 -0.38
C GLY A 134 -11.94 10.77 1.00
N VAL A 135 -12.18 9.76 1.83
CA VAL A 135 -11.61 9.67 3.17
C VAL A 135 -10.88 8.34 3.25
N PRO A 136 -9.55 8.31 3.45
CA PRO A 136 -8.82 7.09 3.70
C PRO A 136 -9.41 6.39 4.92
N ARG A 137 -9.68 5.09 4.82
CA ARG A 137 -10.18 4.27 5.93
C ARG A 137 -9.23 3.12 6.24
N ARG A 138 -9.42 2.52 7.40
CA ARG A 138 -8.69 1.31 7.78
C ARG A 138 -8.88 0.21 6.73
N PHE A 139 -7.78 -0.46 6.38
CA PHE A 139 -7.66 -1.47 5.33
C PHE A 139 -7.72 -0.95 3.89
N ASP A 140 -7.74 0.37 3.68
CA ASP A 140 -7.53 0.91 2.35
C ASP A 140 -6.12 0.58 1.86
N SER A 141 -6.03 0.17 0.60
CA SER A 141 -4.74 -0.08 -0.05
C SER A 141 -4.10 1.24 -0.46
N ILE A 142 -2.80 1.37 -0.26
CA ILE A 142 -1.99 2.49 -0.77
C ILE A 142 -1.21 1.97 -1.97
N SER A 143 -1.37 2.60 -3.13
CA SER A 143 -0.83 2.13 -4.42
C SER A 143 -0.06 3.23 -5.13
N ALA A 144 0.96 2.83 -5.89
CA ALA A 144 1.72 3.73 -6.74
C ALA A 144 0.91 4.09 -8.00
N PRO A 145 0.92 5.35 -8.43
CA PRO A 145 0.36 5.77 -9.72
C PRO A 145 1.11 5.10 -10.89
N THR A 146 0.41 4.84 -11.98
CA THR A 146 1.00 4.45 -13.27
C THR A 146 1.43 5.68 -14.07
N GLU A 147 2.09 5.45 -15.21
CA GLU A 147 2.43 6.53 -16.16
C GLU A 147 1.19 7.26 -16.68
N GLU A 148 0.11 6.53 -16.97
CA GLU A 148 -1.20 7.10 -17.33
C GLU A 148 -1.73 8.03 -16.23
N ASP A 149 -1.60 7.62 -14.96
CA ASP A 149 -2.05 8.41 -13.82
C ASP A 149 -1.21 9.70 -13.66
N PHE A 150 0.09 9.65 -13.97
CA PHE A 150 0.96 10.83 -13.98
C PHE A 150 0.63 11.79 -15.11
N GLU A 151 0.33 11.29 -16.31
CA GLU A 151 -0.05 12.13 -17.44
C GLU A 151 -1.36 12.87 -17.16
N ALA A 152 -2.37 12.18 -16.63
CA ALA A 152 -3.62 12.81 -16.19
C ALA A 152 -3.37 13.90 -15.13
N LEU A 153 -2.46 13.65 -14.17
CA LEU A 153 -2.10 14.64 -13.15
C LEU A 153 -1.42 15.88 -13.72
N ARG A 154 -0.62 15.74 -14.78
CA ARG A 154 0.03 16.89 -15.46
C ARG A 154 -1.00 17.76 -16.18
N GLN A 155 -2.00 17.14 -16.80
CA GLN A 155 -2.99 17.82 -17.63
C GLN A 155 -4.01 18.58 -16.78
N ASP A 156 -4.64 17.90 -15.81
CA ASP A 156 -5.78 18.46 -15.07
C ASP A 156 -5.37 19.12 -13.74
N GLY A 157 -4.14 18.88 -13.27
CA GLY A 157 -3.70 19.25 -11.93
C GLY A 157 -4.57 18.63 -10.83
N PHE A 158 -4.42 19.07 -9.58
CA PHE A 158 -5.32 18.63 -8.49
C PHE A 158 -6.66 19.39 -8.48
N GLY A 159 -6.88 20.28 -9.45
CA GLY A 159 -8.00 21.21 -9.47
C GLY A 159 -9.26 20.55 -10.03
N GLY A 160 -10.09 19.98 -9.16
CA GLY A 160 -11.53 19.71 -9.36
C GLY A 160 -11.96 18.71 -10.44
N SER A 161 -11.33 18.71 -11.61
CA SER A 161 -11.68 17.90 -12.80
C SER A 161 -10.81 16.65 -12.95
N LEU A 162 -9.85 16.43 -12.06
CA LEU A 162 -9.02 15.22 -12.08
C LEU A 162 -9.87 14.00 -11.71
N GLU A 163 -10.32 13.26 -12.72
CA GLU A 163 -11.01 12.00 -12.54
C GLU A 163 -10.03 10.95 -12.00
N ALA A 164 -10.36 10.40 -10.84
CA ALA A 164 -9.53 9.37 -10.23
C ALA A 164 -9.75 8.01 -10.93
N PRO A 165 -8.69 7.22 -11.16
CA PRO A 165 -8.77 6.02 -11.96
C PRO A 165 -9.63 4.93 -11.31
N PHE A 166 -10.13 4.00 -12.13
CA PHE A 166 -10.91 2.85 -11.68
C PHE A 166 -10.16 1.54 -11.90
N GLU A 167 -10.22 0.66 -10.90
CA GLU A 167 -9.77 -0.72 -11.03
C GLU A 167 -10.73 -1.52 -11.91
N ARG A 168 -10.17 -2.22 -12.90
CA ARG A 168 -10.93 -3.16 -13.74
C ARG A 168 -11.30 -4.40 -12.94
N LEU A 169 -12.60 -4.58 -12.70
CA LEU A 169 -13.14 -5.74 -11.99
C LEU A 169 -12.76 -7.06 -12.69
N ARG A 170 -12.32 -8.04 -11.91
CA ARG A 170 -11.98 -9.38 -12.40
C ARG A 170 -13.25 -10.10 -12.85
N LYS A 171 -13.29 -10.49 -14.12
CA LYS A 171 -14.35 -11.36 -14.66
C LYS A 171 -14.17 -12.77 -14.07
N LEU A 172 -15.12 -13.19 -13.23
CA LEU A 172 -15.16 -14.56 -12.72
C LEU A 172 -15.80 -15.43 -13.79
N ARG A 173 -15.07 -16.43 -14.29
CA ARG A 173 -15.63 -17.47 -15.14
C ARG A 173 -16.70 -18.20 -14.33
N LYS A 174 -17.96 -18.11 -14.76
CA LYS A 174 -18.99 -19.05 -14.29
C LYS A 174 -18.59 -20.42 -14.87
N PRO A 175 -18.55 -21.50 -14.07
CA PRO A 175 -18.39 -22.83 -14.66
C PRO A 175 -19.50 -23.03 -15.68
N LYS A 176 -19.15 -23.33 -16.93
CA LYS A 176 -20.13 -23.72 -17.95
C LYS A 176 -20.83 -24.96 -17.44
N ASP A 177 -22.16 -24.93 -17.41
CA ASP A 177 -23.00 -25.96 -16.82
C ASP A 177 -22.69 -27.35 -17.39
N ALA A 178 -21.89 -28.14 -16.65
CA ALA A 178 -22.03 -29.58 -16.69
C ALA A 178 -23.23 -29.92 -15.80
N LYS A 179 -24.28 -30.49 -16.40
CA LYS A 179 -25.52 -30.97 -15.77
C LYS A 179 -25.25 -32.10 -14.75
N LEU A 180 -24.49 -31.81 -13.70
CA LEU A 180 -24.35 -32.69 -12.54
C LEU A 180 -25.27 -32.18 -11.42
N PRO A 181 -25.94 -33.08 -10.68
CA PRO A 181 -26.81 -32.68 -9.57
C PRO A 181 -25.99 -31.83 -8.61
N LYS A 182 -26.43 -30.59 -8.39
CA LYS A 182 -25.77 -29.61 -7.51
C LYS A 182 -25.81 -30.13 -6.08
N LYS A 183 -24.88 -30.99 -5.69
CA LYS A 183 -24.50 -31.13 -4.28
C LYS A 183 -24.09 -29.72 -3.86
N LYS A 184 -24.91 -29.08 -3.02
CA LYS A 184 -24.59 -27.77 -2.44
C LYS A 184 -23.23 -27.95 -1.78
N ALA A 185 -22.20 -27.30 -2.33
CA ALA A 185 -20.89 -27.27 -1.68
C ALA A 185 -21.12 -26.87 -0.21
N PRO A 186 -20.50 -27.56 0.76
CA PRO A 186 -20.66 -27.22 2.16
C PRO A 186 -20.36 -25.73 2.32
N LYS A 187 -21.25 -25.03 3.04
CA LYS A 187 -21.01 -23.62 3.33
C LYS A 187 -19.71 -23.55 4.14
N PRO A 188 -18.74 -22.73 3.72
CA PRO A 188 -17.47 -22.63 4.44
C PRO A 188 -17.75 -22.23 5.88
N THR A 189 -17.03 -22.86 6.81
CA THR A 189 -17.17 -22.59 8.24
C THR A 189 -16.76 -21.15 8.52
N VAL A 190 -17.31 -20.54 9.57
CA VAL A 190 -16.90 -19.18 9.99
C VAL A 190 -15.38 -19.11 10.16
N GLU A 191 -14.78 -20.14 10.75
CA GLU A 191 -13.33 -20.26 10.93
C GLU A 191 -12.54 -20.23 9.61
N GLU A 192 -13.02 -20.89 8.56
CA GLU A 192 -12.39 -20.87 7.23
C GLU A 192 -12.50 -19.49 6.58
N LEU A 193 -13.60 -18.78 6.80
CA LEU A 193 -13.81 -17.42 6.32
C LEU A 193 -12.95 -16.39 7.09
N LEU A 194 -12.68 -16.66 8.37
CA LEU A 194 -11.79 -15.85 9.23
C LEU A 194 -10.31 -16.20 9.03
N ALA A 195 -10.00 -17.35 8.42
CA ALA A 195 -8.64 -17.79 8.20
C ALA A 195 -7.89 -16.80 7.30
N ARG A 196 -6.61 -16.60 7.60
CA ARG A 196 -5.74 -15.79 6.75
C ARG A 196 -5.46 -16.59 5.47
N PRO A 197 -5.79 -16.07 4.28
CA PRO A 197 -5.40 -16.72 3.04
C PRO A 197 -3.87 -16.78 2.96
N ALA A 198 -3.36 -17.87 2.41
CA ALA A 198 -1.98 -17.93 1.96
C ALA A 198 -1.85 -16.99 0.75
N VAL A 199 -0.95 -16.02 0.84
CA VAL A 199 -0.75 -15.04 -0.24
C VAL A 199 0.68 -15.12 -0.71
N THR A 200 0.86 -15.40 -2.00
CA THR A 200 2.16 -15.54 -2.64
C THR A 200 2.73 -14.21 -3.12
N THR A 201 1.87 -13.33 -3.65
CA THR A 201 2.26 -12.01 -4.14
C THR A 201 1.11 -11.03 -3.90
N VAL A 202 1.43 -9.88 -3.34
CA VAL A 202 0.50 -8.79 -3.00
C VAL A 202 0.75 -7.54 -3.81
N VAL A 203 1.99 -7.27 -4.23
CA VAL A 203 2.35 -6.01 -4.90
C VAL A 203 1.67 -5.87 -6.26
N LYS A 204 1.54 -6.96 -7.02
CA LYS A 204 1.00 -6.98 -8.38
C LYS A 204 -0.45 -7.47 -8.48
N GLU A 205 -1.18 -7.53 -7.37
CA GLU A 205 -2.56 -8.05 -7.39
C GLU A 205 -3.52 -7.14 -8.18
N CYS A 206 -3.34 -5.82 -8.03
CA CYS A 206 -4.10 -4.78 -8.69
C CYS A 206 -3.39 -4.27 -9.95
N SER A 207 -4.10 -3.46 -10.75
CA SER A 207 -3.49 -2.77 -11.89
C SER A 207 -2.39 -1.77 -11.49
N ARG A 208 -2.47 -1.22 -10.27
CA ARG A 208 -1.46 -0.34 -9.66
C ARG A 208 -0.67 -1.12 -8.62
N LEU A 209 0.64 -0.85 -8.52
CA LEU A 209 1.51 -1.55 -7.56
C LEU A 209 1.16 -1.16 -6.13
N LEU A 210 0.95 -2.15 -5.25
CA LEU A 210 0.67 -1.91 -3.83
C LEU A 210 1.92 -1.45 -3.10
N LEU A 211 1.89 -0.25 -2.50
CA LEU A 211 2.95 0.31 -1.67
C LEU A 211 2.77 -0.05 -0.18
N GLY A 212 1.52 -0.14 0.27
CA GLY A 212 1.21 -0.18 1.69
C GLY A 212 -0.28 -0.28 2.00
N GLY A 213 -0.62 -0.03 3.26
CA GLY A 213 -2.01 -0.05 3.72
C GLY A 213 -2.27 0.99 4.81
N VAL A 214 -3.49 1.50 4.82
CA VAL A 214 -3.98 2.46 5.81
C VAL A 214 -4.43 1.71 7.06
N VAL A 215 -3.81 2.02 8.20
CA VAL A 215 -4.11 1.39 9.50
C VAL A 215 -5.21 2.13 10.24
N SER A 216 -5.22 3.46 10.14
CA SER A 216 -6.23 4.34 10.71
C SER A 216 -6.50 5.48 9.75
N GLY A 217 -7.74 5.92 9.61
CA GLY A 217 -8.06 7.04 8.74
C GLY A 217 -9.49 7.50 8.95
N ASP A 218 -9.66 8.81 8.89
CA ASP A 218 -10.95 9.48 9.05
C ASP A 218 -10.91 10.89 8.44
N TYR A 219 -12.05 11.58 8.46
CA TYR A 219 -12.13 12.98 8.07
C TYR A 219 -11.49 13.86 9.16
N CYS A 220 -10.50 14.68 8.78
CA CYS A 220 -9.87 15.64 9.66
C CYS A 220 -10.57 16.98 9.57
N PHE A 221 -11.27 17.39 10.63
CA PHE A 221 -11.97 18.67 10.69
C PHE A 221 -11.03 19.86 10.62
N SER A 222 -9.82 19.77 11.21
CA SER A 222 -8.85 20.88 11.21
C SER A 222 -8.28 21.19 9.82
N SER A 223 -8.17 20.19 8.95
CA SER A 223 -7.70 20.37 7.57
C SER A 223 -8.83 20.27 6.53
N ALA A 224 -10.07 20.10 6.97
CA ALA A 224 -11.27 19.88 6.16
C ALA A 224 -11.09 18.83 5.04
N CYS A 225 -10.29 17.78 5.30
CA CYS A 225 -9.98 16.75 4.30
C CYS A 225 -9.78 15.37 4.93
N GLY A 226 -9.88 14.32 4.10
CA GLY A 226 -9.61 12.95 4.54
C GLY A 226 -8.13 12.75 4.87
N ARG A 227 -7.84 12.24 6.07
CA ARG A 227 -6.48 11.92 6.54
C ARG A 227 -6.37 10.45 6.87
N GLY A 228 -5.20 9.87 6.62
CA GLY A 228 -4.92 8.47 6.91
C GLY A 228 -3.51 8.28 7.43
N LEU A 229 -3.34 7.37 8.37
CA LEU A 229 -2.07 6.85 8.86
C LEU A 229 -1.91 5.42 8.36
N GLY A 230 -0.76 5.13 7.78
CA GLY A 230 -0.46 3.82 7.21
C GLY A 230 1.00 3.45 7.29
N TYR A 231 1.29 2.27 6.76
CA TYR A 231 2.65 1.81 6.56
C TYR A 231 2.87 1.45 5.09
N CYS A 232 4.01 1.87 4.55
CA CYS A 232 4.46 1.50 3.22
C CYS A 232 5.82 0.79 3.29
N ALA A 233 6.08 -0.12 2.35
CA ALA A 233 7.41 -0.68 2.16
C ALA A 233 8.36 0.41 1.67
N LEU A 234 9.55 0.50 2.26
CA LEU A 234 10.51 1.56 1.93
C LEU A 234 10.96 1.48 0.46
N GLU A 235 11.25 0.30 -0.07
CA GLU A 235 11.62 0.14 -1.49
C GLU A 235 10.50 0.62 -2.44
N GLY A 236 9.23 0.46 -2.04
CA GLY A 236 8.11 1.04 -2.77
C GLY A 236 8.13 2.56 -2.77
N LEU A 237 8.44 3.19 -1.63
CA LEU A 237 8.60 4.65 -1.52
C LEU A 237 9.80 5.17 -2.31
N VAL A 238 10.92 4.44 -2.31
CA VAL A 238 12.11 4.75 -3.12
C VAL A 238 11.74 4.75 -4.60
N ARG A 239 11.03 3.71 -5.07
CA ARG A 239 10.53 3.65 -6.45
C ARG A 239 9.60 4.81 -6.77
N LEU A 240 8.67 5.14 -5.87
CA LEU A 240 7.75 6.26 -6.04
C LEU A 240 8.49 7.58 -6.27
N VAL A 241 9.47 7.91 -5.42
CA VAL A 241 10.26 9.14 -5.56
C VAL A 241 11.00 9.17 -6.89
N ARG A 242 11.60 8.04 -7.30
CA ARG A 242 12.30 7.93 -8.58
C ARG A 242 11.36 8.17 -9.76
N THR A 243 10.25 7.43 -9.83
CA THR A 243 9.29 7.55 -10.94
C THR A 243 8.63 8.92 -10.99
N SER A 244 8.35 9.53 -9.84
CA SER A 244 7.79 10.89 -9.78
C SER A 244 8.81 11.94 -10.23
N SER A 245 10.09 11.77 -9.88
CA SER A 245 11.18 12.66 -10.33
C SER A 245 11.40 12.55 -11.85
N GLU A 246 11.40 11.32 -12.39
CA GLU A 246 11.47 11.06 -13.83
C GLU A 246 10.27 11.67 -14.57
N ALA A 247 9.07 11.55 -13.98
CA ALA A 247 7.85 12.13 -14.50
C ALA A 247 7.74 13.66 -14.29
N GLY A 248 8.64 14.28 -13.53
CA GLY A 248 8.59 15.72 -13.23
C GLY A 248 7.34 16.16 -12.48
N VAL A 249 6.80 15.31 -11.59
CA VAL A 249 5.61 15.55 -10.77
C VAL A 249 5.92 15.29 -9.29
N SER A 250 5.08 15.79 -8.38
CA SER A 250 5.21 15.48 -6.96
C SER A 250 4.89 14.01 -6.67
N PRO A 251 5.47 13.41 -5.60
CA PRO A 251 5.21 12.03 -5.24
C PRO A 251 3.80 11.89 -4.65
N VAL A 252 2.84 11.63 -5.52
CA VAL A 252 1.46 11.30 -5.14
C VAL A 252 1.26 9.80 -5.00
N VAL A 253 0.28 9.41 -4.19
CA VAL A 253 -0.17 8.03 -4.10
C VAL A 253 -1.66 7.94 -4.37
N LEU A 254 -2.10 6.74 -4.72
CA LEU A 254 -3.50 6.39 -4.83
C LEU A 254 -3.91 5.58 -3.62
N PHE A 255 -5.05 5.89 -3.00
CA PHE A 255 -5.67 4.99 -2.04
C PHE A 255 -6.98 4.45 -2.59
N ARG A 256 -7.33 3.22 -2.20
CA ARG A 256 -8.56 2.56 -2.62
C ARG A 256 -9.18 1.79 -1.47
N HIS A 257 -10.48 2.00 -1.29
CA HIS A 257 -11.27 1.25 -0.32
C HIS A 257 -11.45 -0.21 -0.76
N GLN A 258 -11.37 -1.15 0.18
CA GLN A 258 -11.53 -2.59 -0.08
C GLN A 258 -12.89 -3.00 -0.70
N HIS A 259 -13.89 -2.12 -0.62
CA HIS A 259 -15.25 -2.31 -1.18
C HIS A 259 -15.49 -1.50 -2.46
N SER A 260 -14.49 -0.74 -2.94
CA SER A 260 -14.61 0.14 -4.10
C SER A 260 -13.58 -0.20 -5.16
N ALA A 261 -13.95 -0.02 -6.42
CA ALA A 261 -13.01 -0.05 -7.53
C ALA A 261 -12.33 1.32 -7.74
N GLN A 262 -12.88 2.40 -7.17
CA GLN A 262 -12.41 3.76 -7.41
C GLN A 262 -11.18 4.07 -6.56
N TYR A 263 -10.07 4.41 -7.22
CA TYR A 263 -8.92 5.00 -6.55
C TYR A 263 -9.17 6.47 -6.25
N ARG A 264 -8.40 7.04 -5.33
CA ARG A 264 -8.41 8.46 -4.98
C ARG A 264 -6.98 8.93 -4.80
N TYR A 265 -6.67 10.13 -5.29
CA TYR A 265 -5.35 10.74 -5.11
C TYR A 265 -5.16 11.23 -3.67
N ALA A 266 -3.95 11.03 -3.15
CA ALA A 266 -3.50 11.57 -1.89
C ALA A 266 -2.04 12.02 -1.98
N THR A 267 -1.71 13.08 -1.25
CA THR A 267 -0.32 13.41 -0.94
C THR A 267 0.17 12.48 0.17
N ILE A 268 1.46 12.20 0.16
CA ILE A 268 2.11 11.35 1.15
C ILE A 268 3.18 12.13 1.90
N ARG A 269 3.18 12.00 3.23
CA ARG A 269 4.19 12.56 4.13
C ARG A 269 4.78 11.42 4.95
N VAL A 270 6.10 11.36 5.02
CA VAL A 270 6.80 10.45 5.94
C VAL A 270 6.80 11.07 7.34
N LEU A 271 6.42 10.28 8.33
CA LEU A 271 6.44 10.71 9.73
C LEU A 271 7.81 10.46 10.35
N ASP A 272 8.37 11.49 10.97
CA ASP A 272 9.71 11.50 11.54
C ASP A 272 9.73 11.39 13.08
N GLU A 273 8.56 11.37 13.72
CA GLU A 273 8.38 11.31 15.18
C GLU A 273 7.78 9.98 15.70
N CYS A 274 7.93 8.88 14.95
CA CYS A 274 7.40 7.55 15.32
C CYS A 274 8.31 6.69 16.21
#